data_AF-A0A9X1JWM9-F1
#
_entry.id   AF-A0A9X1JWM9-F1
#
_cell.length_a   1.000
_cell.length_b   1.000
_cell.length_c   1.000
_cell.angle_alpha   90.00
_cell.angle_beta   90.00
_cell.angle_gamma   90.00
#
_symmetry.space_group_name_H-M   'P 1'
#
loop_
_entity.id
_entity.type
_entity.pdbx_description
1 polymer ?
#
loop_
_entity_poly.entity_id
_entity_poly.type
_entity_poly.pdbx_seq_one_letter_code
_entity_poly.pdbx_strand_id
1 'polypeptide(L)'
;MKKITLLLFAVLLSASGFSQFTINEDFNSGAPAGWGTAVWEGTCDFQFGTDLPTGDDFLTQAWFYDDDACGDIPDVNFLSIISASYNLSGATTAVLTVDVAFQESGDQYFDIEVWEGSTTQLAVIAHFEDDMDPDIQTLSYDVSAYVNSSLTFRFTFMDDPEFDGTGSWGWHGGIDNFRLETDALGVADNQVEGFSMYPNPAKNSLNISAANTIDQIAIYDVLGRKVIDQSINLNNVEVNVSELTAGAYFIQVSSGTQKGSYKFIKQ
;
A
#
# COMPACT_ATOMS: atom_id res chain seq x y z
N MET A 1 4.58 -29.28 47.07
CA MET A 1 3.65 -28.71 46.08
C MET A 1 4.39 -28.62 44.75
N LYS A 2 3.93 -29.37 43.75
CA LYS A 2 4.59 -29.55 42.44
C LYS A 2 4.32 -28.31 41.58
N LYS A 3 5.36 -27.67 41.04
CA LYS A 3 5.19 -26.70 39.94
C LYS A 3 5.09 -27.50 38.64
N ILE A 4 3.95 -27.39 37.98
CA ILE A 4 3.63 -28.03 36.71
C ILE A 4 4.25 -27.19 35.59
N THR A 5 5.12 -27.82 34.82
CA THR A 5 5.61 -27.37 33.52
C THR A 5 4.44 -27.31 32.53
N LEU A 6 4.29 -26.19 31.82
CA LEU A 6 3.54 -26.15 30.56
C LEU A 6 4.51 -25.70 29.46
N LEU A 7 5.04 -26.68 28.74
CA LEU A 7 5.64 -26.51 27.42
C LEU A 7 4.49 -26.14 26.48
N LEU A 8 4.54 -24.97 25.84
CA LEU A 8 3.74 -24.70 24.65
C LEU A 8 4.61 -25.06 23.44
N PHE A 9 4.23 -26.13 22.76
CA PHE A 9 4.82 -26.56 21.49
C PHE A 9 3.69 -26.72 20.47
N ALA A 10 4.01 -26.43 19.22
CA ALA A 10 3.23 -26.58 17.99
C ALA A 10 2.29 -25.38 17.68
N VAL A 11 2.27 -24.83 16.46
CA VAL A 11 2.48 -25.50 15.17
C VAL A 11 3.24 -24.56 14.22
N LEU A 12 4.45 -24.94 13.79
CA LEU A 12 5.05 -24.46 12.55
C LEU A 12 4.29 -25.13 11.41
N LEU A 13 3.21 -24.51 10.95
CA LEU A 13 2.60 -24.86 9.68
C LEU A 13 3.51 -24.24 8.62
N SER A 14 4.15 -25.09 7.83
CA SER A 14 4.80 -24.70 6.59
C SER A 14 3.74 -24.18 5.63
N ALA A 15 3.34 -22.91 5.78
CA ALA A 15 2.69 -22.18 4.71
C ALA A 15 3.75 -21.99 3.62
N SER A 16 3.50 -22.58 2.46
CA SER A 16 4.13 -22.17 1.20
C SER A 16 4.11 -20.65 1.13
N GLY A 17 5.24 -20.02 1.44
CA GLY A 17 5.36 -18.58 1.61
C GLY A 17 5.09 -17.88 0.29
N PHE A 18 3.87 -17.41 0.10
CA PHE A 18 3.63 -16.24 -0.71
C PHE A 18 4.38 -15.09 -0.02
N SER A 19 5.27 -14.42 -0.74
CA SER A 19 5.97 -13.25 -0.20
C SER A 19 4.95 -12.14 -0.04
N GLN A 20 4.41 -11.95 1.15
CA GLN A 20 3.54 -10.82 1.45
C GLN A 20 4.29 -9.52 1.14
N PHE A 21 3.66 -8.62 0.38
CA PHE A 21 4.18 -7.27 0.16
C PHE A 21 3.45 -6.34 1.10
N THR A 22 4.19 -5.53 1.84
CA THR A 22 3.63 -4.62 2.85
C THR A 22 4.16 -3.22 2.57
N ILE A 23 3.23 -2.29 2.40
CA ILE A 23 3.49 -0.85 2.47
C ILE A 23 3.11 -0.41 3.87
N ASN A 24 3.96 0.38 4.52
CA ASN A 24 3.72 0.87 5.88
C ASN A 24 4.17 2.32 5.99
N GLU A 25 3.28 3.19 6.43
CA GLU A 25 3.53 4.60 6.68
C GLU A 25 3.09 4.93 8.10
N ASP A 26 4.06 5.31 8.94
CA ASP A 26 3.88 5.65 10.36
C ASP A 26 3.89 7.16 10.62
N PHE A 27 3.99 7.96 9.54
CA PHE A 27 3.97 9.42 9.51
C PHE A 27 4.94 10.19 10.43
N ASN A 28 5.85 9.48 11.11
CA ASN A 28 6.83 10.02 12.05
C ASN A 28 7.82 11.01 11.42
N SER A 29 7.93 11.00 10.09
CA SER A 29 8.77 11.91 9.31
C SER A 29 7.95 12.91 8.48
N GLY A 30 6.66 13.04 8.75
CA GLY A 30 5.70 13.80 7.94
C GLY A 30 5.21 13.02 6.72
N ALA A 31 4.69 13.75 5.72
CA ALA A 31 4.05 13.16 4.55
C ALA A 31 5.06 12.43 3.67
N PRO A 32 4.89 11.12 3.42
CA PRO A 32 5.73 10.38 2.50
C PRO A 32 5.45 10.78 1.04
N ALA A 33 6.34 10.41 0.12
CA ALA A 33 6.20 10.80 -1.29
C ALA A 33 4.90 10.25 -1.91
N GLY A 34 4.17 11.12 -2.60
CA GLY A 34 2.90 10.78 -3.25
C GLY A 34 1.67 10.93 -2.34
N TRP A 35 1.86 11.12 -1.03
CA TRP A 35 0.79 11.53 -0.14
C TRP A 35 0.61 13.05 -0.16
N GLY A 36 -0.60 13.49 0.15
CA GLY A 36 -0.93 14.91 0.28
C GLY A 36 -2.34 15.10 0.79
N THR A 37 -2.81 16.34 0.70
CA THR A 37 -4.13 16.75 1.13
C THR A 37 -4.88 17.45 0.00
N ALA A 38 -6.20 17.52 0.13
CA ALA A 38 -7.05 18.35 -0.70
C ALA A 38 -8.11 19.02 0.18
N VAL A 39 -8.22 20.34 0.04
CA VAL A 39 -9.29 21.14 0.64
C VAL A 39 -10.24 21.55 -0.47
N TRP A 40 -11.49 21.11 -0.37
CA TRP A 40 -12.55 21.37 -1.35
C TRP A 40 -13.41 22.56 -0.94
N GLU A 41 -13.72 22.64 0.36
CA GLU A 41 -14.36 23.79 1.01
C GLU A 41 -13.62 24.07 2.33
N GLY A 42 -13.67 25.33 2.79
CA GLY A 42 -13.00 25.76 4.01
C GLY A 42 -11.61 26.37 3.76
N THR A 43 -10.93 26.73 4.86
CA THR A 43 -9.60 27.38 4.79
C THR A 43 -8.49 26.64 5.52
N CYS A 44 -8.84 25.63 6.32
CA CYS A 44 -7.89 24.80 7.03
C CYS A 44 -7.66 23.49 6.31
N ASP A 45 -6.60 22.80 6.73
CA ASP A 45 -6.18 21.55 6.16
C ASP A 45 -5.73 20.60 7.28
N PHE A 46 -5.61 19.32 6.96
CA PHE A 46 -4.95 18.36 7.82
C PHE A 46 -3.51 18.80 8.08
N GLN A 47 -3.07 18.61 9.31
CA GLN A 47 -1.72 18.93 9.78
C GLN A 47 -1.10 17.72 10.46
N PHE A 48 0.21 17.81 10.69
CA PHE A 48 0.94 16.82 11.47
C PHE A 48 1.03 17.23 12.93
N GLY A 49 0.76 16.30 13.82
CA GLY A 49 0.95 16.48 15.26
C GLY A 49 0.68 15.21 16.04
N THR A 50 0.73 15.32 17.35
CA THR A 50 0.47 14.22 18.30
C THR A 50 -0.78 14.49 19.13
N ASP A 51 -1.05 15.76 19.40
CA ASP A 51 -2.01 16.19 20.42
C ASP A 51 -3.36 16.44 19.74
N LEU A 52 -4.34 15.59 20.00
CA LEU A 52 -5.71 15.77 19.53
C LEU A 52 -6.44 16.78 20.43
N PRO A 53 -7.42 17.54 19.91
CA PRO A 53 -8.12 18.58 20.68
C PRO A 53 -8.85 18.04 21.91
N THR A 54 -9.33 16.80 21.83
CA THR A 54 -10.02 16.07 22.91
C THR A 54 -9.66 14.58 22.83
N GLY A 55 -9.98 13.83 23.87
CA GLY A 55 -9.75 12.39 23.92
C GLY A 55 -8.29 11.97 24.14
N ASP A 56 -8.00 10.72 23.78
CA ASP A 56 -6.65 10.14 23.79
C ASP A 56 -5.82 10.60 22.58
N ASP A 57 -4.55 10.96 22.82
CA ASP A 57 -3.61 11.40 21.80
C ASP A 57 -2.96 10.25 21.01
N PHE A 58 -2.58 10.51 19.76
CA PHE A 58 -1.68 9.62 19.03
C PHE A 58 -0.31 9.59 19.73
N LEU A 59 0.28 8.40 19.87
CA LEU A 59 1.59 8.23 20.53
C LEU A 59 2.75 8.80 19.71
N THR A 60 2.53 8.96 18.42
CA THR A 60 3.48 9.34 17.38
C THR A 60 2.90 10.41 16.48
N GLN A 61 3.75 11.05 15.69
CA GLN A 61 3.28 12.09 14.77
C GLN A 61 2.34 11.47 13.73
N ALA A 62 1.10 11.97 13.71
CA ALA A 62 0.01 11.49 12.90
C ALA A 62 -0.55 12.62 12.03
N TRP A 63 -1.39 12.28 11.05
CA TRP A 63 -2.24 13.27 10.40
C TRP A 63 -3.47 13.52 11.27
N PHE A 64 -3.81 14.78 11.50
CA PHE A 64 -5.06 15.15 12.13
C PHE A 64 -5.58 16.48 11.62
N TYR A 65 -6.88 16.66 11.71
CA TYR A 65 -7.60 17.89 11.47
C TYR A 65 -8.29 18.29 12.76
N ASP A 66 -8.16 19.56 13.14
CA ASP A 66 -8.73 20.16 14.34
C ASP A 66 -9.76 21.19 13.89
N ASP A 67 -11.02 20.82 14.02
CA ASP A 67 -12.13 21.66 13.58
C ASP A 67 -12.34 22.86 14.51
N ASP A 68 -12.19 22.66 15.83
CA ASP A 68 -12.30 23.70 16.86
C ASP A 68 -11.26 24.82 16.64
N ALA A 69 -10.04 24.46 16.21
CA ALA A 69 -9.02 25.44 15.86
C ALA A 69 -9.22 26.09 14.49
N CYS A 70 -10.07 25.53 13.62
CA CYS A 70 -10.22 26.01 12.25
C CYS A 70 -11.11 27.25 12.12
N GLY A 71 -12.03 27.49 13.07
CA GLY A 71 -12.86 28.69 13.11
C GLY A 71 -14.24 28.43 13.68
N ASP A 72 -14.98 29.51 13.97
CA ASP A 72 -16.36 29.40 14.43
C ASP A 72 -17.31 29.10 13.23
N ILE A 73 -18.38 28.35 13.50
CA ILE A 73 -19.56 28.18 12.62
C ILE A 73 -19.96 29.52 11.94
N PRO A 74 -20.27 29.57 10.63
CA PRO A 74 -20.74 28.46 9.77
C PRO A 74 -19.80 28.09 8.60
N ASP A 75 -18.49 28.15 8.80
CA ASP A 75 -17.56 27.81 7.72
C ASP A 75 -17.61 26.29 7.46
N VAL A 76 -17.94 25.90 6.22
CA VAL A 76 -17.94 24.49 5.77
C VAL A 76 -16.51 24.06 5.49
N ASN A 77 -16.06 22.99 6.13
CA ASN A 77 -14.79 22.34 5.91
C ASN A 77 -15.00 20.95 5.30
N PHE A 78 -14.54 20.82 4.06
CA PHE A 78 -14.53 19.57 3.32
C PHE A 78 -13.13 19.31 2.83
N LEU A 79 -12.45 18.35 3.45
CA LEU A 79 -11.05 18.07 3.19
C LEU A 79 -10.73 16.58 3.26
N SER A 80 -9.66 16.19 2.58
CA SER A 80 -9.21 14.80 2.54
C SER A 80 -7.70 14.68 2.66
N ILE A 81 -7.24 13.67 3.40
CA ILE A 81 -5.91 13.09 3.22
C ILE A 81 -5.97 12.14 2.03
N ILE A 82 -5.01 12.23 1.14
CA ILE A 82 -4.90 11.42 -0.08
C ILE A 82 -3.59 10.66 -0.02
N SER A 83 -3.69 9.33 -0.04
CA SER A 83 -2.51 8.46 -0.09
C SER A 83 -1.82 8.48 -1.46
N ALA A 84 -0.61 7.92 -1.52
CA ALA A 84 0.03 7.60 -2.79
C ALA A 84 -0.82 6.63 -3.62
N SER A 85 -0.60 6.62 -4.94
CA SER A 85 -1.25 5.66 -5.83
C SER A 85 -0.46 4.35 -5.90
N TYR A 86 -1.15 3.23 -5.70
CA TYR A 86 -0.55 1.90 -5.64
C TYR A 86 -0.99 1.04 -6.83
N ASN A 87 -0.01 0.55 -7.61
CA ASN A 87 -0.30 -0.44 -8.64
C ASN A 87 -0.36 -1.84 -8.03
N LEU A 88 -1.58 -2.33 -7.86
CA LEU A 88 -1.90 -3.65 -7.32
C LEU A 88 -2.49 -4.58 -8.37
N SER A 89 -2.33 -4.28 -9.67
CA SER A 89 -2.89 -5.09 -10.78
C SER A 89 -2.46 -6.56 -10.78
N GLY A 90 -1.37 -6.89 -10.07
CA GLY A 90 -0.87 -8.26 -9.88
C GLY A 90 -1.19 -8.89 -8.52
N ALA A 91 -1.93 -8.21 -7.64
CA ALA A 91 -2.40 -8.74 -6.35
C ALA A 91 -3.75 -9.43 -6.53
N THR A 92 -3.99 -10.52 -5.80
CA THR A 92 -5.32 -11.13 -5.65
C THR A 92 -5.93 -10.86 -4.29
N THR A 93 -5.12 -10.45 -3.31
CA THR A 93 -5.57 -10.06 -1.98
C THR A 93 -4.93 -8.75 -1.57
N ALA A 94 -5.71 -7.87 -0.96
CA ALA A 94 -5.22 -6.63 -0.36
C ALA A 94 -6.01 -6.32 0.92
N VAL A 95 -5.29 -5.99 1.99
CA VAL A 95 -5.86 -5.63 3.29
C VAL A 95 -5.28 -4.28 3.71
N LEU A 96 -6.17 -3.32 3.94
CA LEU A 96 -5.84 -2.05 4.58
C LEU A 96 -5.91 -2.24 6.10
N THR A 97 -4.90 -1.78 6.83
CA THR A 97 -4.96 -1.52 8.26
C THR A 97 -4.58 -0.05 8.51
N VAL A 98 -5.29 0.63 9.39
CA VAL A 98 -5.03 2.04 9.71
C VAL A 98 -5.57 2.34 11.10
N ASP A 99 -4.86 3.18 11.86
CA ASP A 99 -5.38 3.74 13.11
C ASP A 99 -6.17 5.00 12.76
N VAL A 100 -7.38 5.12 13.32
CA VAL A 100 -8.29 6.24 13.04
C VAL A 100 -8.75 6.83 14.36
N ALA A 101 -8.81 8.16 14.40
CA ALA A 101 -9.42 8.93 15.46
C ALA A 101 -10.50 9.83 14.87
N PHE A 102 -11.70 9.81 15.46
CA PHE A 102 -12.79 10.69 15.07
C PHE A 102 -13.66 11.02 16.28
N GLN A 103 -13.91 12.31 16.47
CA GLN A 103 -14.79 12.85 17.49
C GLN A 103 -15.60 13.98 16.83
N GLU A 104 -16.88 14.03 17.12
CA GLU A 104 -17.85 14.91 16.50
C GLU A 104 -18.73 15.63 17.53
N SER A 105 -19.44 16.65 17.08
CA SER A 105 -20.51 17.25 17.86
C SER A 105 -21.60 17.81 16.94
N GLY A 106 -22.34 16.93 16.28
CA GLY A 106 -23.44 17.29 15.39
C GLY A 106 -23.62 16.27 14.27
N ASP A 107 -23.56 16.76 13.04
CA ASP A 107 -23.85 15.98 11.84
C ASP A 107 -22.57 15.79 10.97
N GLN A 108 -21.39 15.82 11.60
CA GLN A 108 -20.12 15.64 10.89
C GLN A 108 -19.86 14.16 10.56
N TYR A 109 -19.07 13.91 9.52
CA TYR A 109 -18.62 12.56 9.24
C TYR A 109 -17.15 12.45 8.89
N PHE A 110 -16.62 11.24 9.10
CA PHE A 110 -15.32 10.81 8.60
C PHE A 110 -15.46 9.56 7.73
N ASP A 111 -14.93 9.64 6.51
CA ASP A 111 -14.98 8.57 5.53
C ASP A 111 -13.61 7.97 5.26
N ILE A 112 -13.58 6.66 5.06
CA ILE A 112 -12.46 5.96 4.42
C ILE A 112 -12.92 5.47 3.07
N GLU A 113 -12.22 5.88 2.02
CA GLU A 113 -12.63 5.67 0.66
C GLU A 113 -11.52 5.00 -0.15
N VAL A 114 -11.93 4.20 -1.13
CA VAL A 114 -11.05 3.62 -2.15
C VAL A 114 -11.36 4.20 -3.51
N TRP A 115 -10.32 4.58 -4.24
CA TRP A 115 -10.38 5.30 -5.51
C TRP A 115 -9.49 4.62 -6.55
N GLU A 116 -9.85 4.78 -7.82
CA GLU A 116 -8.98 4.51 -8.96
C GLU A 116 -8.41 5.84 -9.48
N GLY A 117 -7.12 6.05 -9.23
CA GLY A 117 -6.45 7.32 -9.52
C GLY A 117 -7.07 8.48 -8.73
N SER A 118 -7.12 9.67 -9.34
CA SER A 118 -7.59 10.90 -8.68
C SER A 118 -9.06 11.26 -8.94
N THR A 119 -9.77 10.52 -9.81
CA THR A 119 -11.08 10.97 -10.33
C THR A 119 -12.24 10.01 -10.09
N THR A 120 -11.97 8.72 -9.85
CA THR A 120 -13.02 7.70 -9.78
C THR A 120 -13.09 7.10 -8.39
N GLN A 121 -14.13 7.41 -7.62
CA GLN A 121 -14.42 6.72 -6.36
C GLN A 121 -14.92 5.30 -6.68
N LEU A 122 -14.31 4.29 -6.05
CA LEU A 122 -14.73 2.90 -6.18
C LEU A 122 -15.71 2.50 -5.08
N ALA A 123 -15.45 2.92 -3.84
CA ALA A 123 -16.33 2.70 -2.70
C ALA A 123 -15.96 3.60 -1.51
N VAL A 124 -16.94 3.86 -0.65
CA VAL A 124 -16.74 4.24 0.75
C VAL A 124 -16.72 2.94 1.56
N ILE A 125 -15.59 2.62 2.18
CA ILE A 125 -15.38 1.35 2.92
C ILE A 125 -15.61 1.51 4.42
N ALA A 126 -15.60 2.75 4.91
CA ALA A 126 -16.01 3.10 6.26
C ALA A 126 -16.61 4.51 6.26
N HIS A 127 -17.64 4.70 7.09
CA HIS A 127 -18.36 5.94 7.29
C HIS A 127 -18.65 6.06 8.78
N PHE A 128 -18.14 7.11 9.42
CA PHE A 128 -18.31 7.38 10.84
C PHE A 128 -19.11 8.68 10.99
N GLU A 129 -20.22 8.63 11.73
CA GLU A 129 -21.09 9.77 12.04
C GLU A 129 -21.23 9.98 13.56
N ASP A 130 -20.52 9.17 14.37
CA ASP A 130 -20.56 9.20 15.83
C ASP A 130 -19.13 9.15 16.38
N ASP A 131 -18.94 9.65 17.60
CA ASP A 131 -17.71 9.52 18.38
C ASP A 131 -17.17 8.08 18.42
N MET A 132 -15.88 7.94 18.17
CA MET A 132 -15.19 6.66 18.36
C MET A 132 -14.93 6.41 19.86
N ASP A 133 -15.35 5.26 20.39
CA ASP A 133 -14.98 4.77 21.72
C ASP A 133 -14.46 3.31 21.62
N PRO A 134 -13.15 3.07 21.83
CA PRO A 134 -12.13 4.02 22.25
C PRO A 134 -11.81 5.07 21.17
N ASP A 135 -11.28 6.22 21.61
CA ASP A 135 -11.05 7.42 20.78
C ASP A 135 -10.17 7.15 19.55
N ILE A 136 -9.20 6.23 19.68
CA ILE A 136 -8.36 5.74 18.59
C ILE A 136 -8.60 4.24 18.39
N GLN A 137 -8.89 3.83 17.16
CA GLN A 137 -9.09 2.42 16.81
C GLN A 137 -8.24 2.00 15.63
N THR A 138 -7.59 0.84 15.75
CA THR A 138 -6.99 0.14 14.63
C THR A 138 -8.06 -0.59 13.83
N LEU A 139 -8.31 -0.15 12.61
CA LEU A 139 -9.31 -0.70 11.71
C LEU A 139 -8.65 -1.53 10.61
N SER A 140 -9.32 -2.60 10.18
CA SER A 140 -8.83 -3.50 9.14
C SER A 140 -9.92 -3.81 8.12
N TYR A 141 -9.63 -3.54 6.84
CA TYR A 141 -10.56 -3.73 5.74
C TYR A 141 -9.96 -4.62 4.65
N ASP A 142 -10.72 -5.64 4.24
CA ASP A 142 -10.41 -6.38 3.02
C ASP A 142 -10.81 -5.52 1.80
N VAL A 143 -9.80 -5.08 1.04
CA VAL A 143 -9.95 -4.24 -0.14
C VAL A 143 -9.56 -4.99 -1.42
N SER A 144 -9.49 -6.32 -1.36
CA SER A 144 -9.11 -7.19 -2.47
C SER A 144 -10.01 -7.00 -3.70
N ALA A 145 -11.28 -6.64 -3.51
CA ALA A 145 -12.22 -6.36 -4.60
C ALA A 145 -11.88 -5.10 -5.41
N TYR A 146 -11.04 -4.22 -4.88
CA TYR A 146 -10.72 -2.91 -5.45
C TYR A 146 -9.32 -2.83 -6.05
N VAL A 147 -8.54 -3.92 -6.05
CA VAL A 147 -7.18 -3.94 -6.61
C VAL A 147 -7.20 -3.53 -8.09
N ASN A 148 -6.37 -2.55 -8.43
CA ASN A 148 -6.22 -2.02 -9.79
C ASN A 148 -4.82 -1.41 -9.98
N SER A 149 -4.54 -0.81 -11.13
CA SER A 149 -3.22 -0.25 -11.45
C SER A 149 -2.89 1.06 -10.75
N SER A 150 -3.83 1.65 -10.02
CA SER A 150 -3.74 2.99 -9.43
C SER A 150 -4.63 3.12 -8.18
N LEU A 151 -4.71 2.08 -7.35
CA LEU A 151 -5.53 2.09 -6.14
C LEU A 151 -5.04 3.19 -5.21
N THR A 152 -5.95 4.05 -4.77
CA THR A 152 -5.65 5.18 -3.89
C THR A 152 -6.67 5.18 -2.75
N PHE A 153 -6.22 5.48 -1.54
CA PHE A 153 -7.09 5.68 -0.37
C PHE A 153 -7.27 7.16 -0.10
N ARG A 154 -8.49 7.55 0.29
CA ARG A 154 -8.80 8.86 0.83
C ARG A 154 -9.41 8.74 2.21
N PHE A 155 -9.08 9.71 3.07
CA PHE A 155 -9.62 9.85 4.41
C PHE A 155 -10.21 11.23 4.49
N THR A 156 -11.53 11.32 4.58
CA THR A 156 -12.27 12.54 4.29
C THR A 156 -13.01 12.97 5.54
N PHE A 157 -12.89 14.25 5.90
CA PHE A 157 -13.66 14.90 6.94
C PHE A 157 -14.62 15.91 6.30
N MET A 158 -15.87 15.94 6.78
CA MET A 158 -16.90 16.89 6.39
C MET A 158 -17.67 17.34 7.64
N ASP A 159 -17.73 18.65 7.87
CA ASP A 159 -18.45 19.22 9.02
C ASP A 159 -19.91 19.64 8.76
N ASP A 160 -20.29 19.85 7.49
CA ASP A 160 -21.63 20.26 7.07
C ASP A 160 -22.02 19.49 5.78
N PRO A 161 -22.55 18.26 5.91
CA PRO A 161 -22.91 17.45 4.75
C PRO A 161 -24.07 18.04 3.92
N GLU A 162 -24.91 18.90 4.52
CA GLU A 162 -25.99 19.59 3.84
C GLU A 162 -25.51 20.79 3.00
N PHE A 163 -24.31 21.31 3.25
CA PHE A 163 -23.77 22.54 2.67
C PHE A 163 -24.71 23.74 2.83
N ASP A 164 -25.45 23.79 3.93
CA ASP A 164 -26.45 24.84 4.16
C ASP A 164 -25.95 25.95 5.10
N GLY A 165 -24.72 25.82 5.62
CA GLY A 165 -24.10 26.75 6.55
C GLY A 165 -24.72 26.65 7.94
N THR A 166 -25.28 25.49 8.27
CA THR A 166 -25.78 25.17 9.62
C THR A 166 -24.95 24.09 10.31
N GLY A 167 -23.79 23.72 9.73
CA GLY A 167 -22.77 22.89 10.33
C GLY A 167 -22.59 23.18 11.82
N SER A 168 -22.48 22.11 12.59
CA SER A 168 -22.28 22.18 14.05
C SER A 168 -20.79 22.21 14.36
N TRP A 169 -20.45 22.42 15.64
CA TRP A 169 -19.07 22.32 16.12
C TRP A 169 -18.56 20.91 15.88
N GLY A 170 -17.41 20.74 15.22
CA GLY A 170 -16.69 19.47 15.18
C GLY A 170 -15.53 19.46 16.18
N TRP A 171 -14.99 18.28 16.45
CA TRP A 171 -13.74 18.15 17.20
C TRP A 171 -12.58 17.88 16.27
N HIS A 172 -12.46 16.63 15.80
CA HIS A 172 -11.31 16.24 14.98
C HIS A 172 -11.53 14.96 14.20
N GLY A 173 -10.73 14.80 13.14
CA GLY A 173 -10.52 13.54 12.44
C GLY A 173 -9.03 13.32 12.20
N GLY A 174 -8.55 12.09 12.24
CA GLY A 174 -7.12 11.81 12.06
C GLY A 174 -6.81 10.35 11.78
N ILE A 175 -5.62 10.12 11.24
CA ILE A 175 -5.10 8.78 10.95
C ILE A 175 -3.64 8.63 11.33
N ASP A 176 -3.27 7.42 11.73
CA ASP A 176 -1.89 6.98 11.91
C ASP A 176 -1.69 5.53 11.44
N ASN A 177 -0.44 5.08 11.36
CA ASN A 177 -0.06 3.68 11.15
C ASN A 177 -0.76 3.03 9.94
N PHE A 178 -0.77 3.72 8.80
CA PHE A 178 -1.30 3.19 7.55
C PHE A 178 -0.46 1.98 7.11
N ARG A 179 -1.13 0.86 6.87
CA ARG A 179 -0.51 -0.36 6.36
C ARG A 179 -1.37 -0.98 5.27
N LEU A 180 -0.77 -1.27 4.12
CA LEU A 180 -1.40 -2.00 3.03
C LEU A 180 -0.64 -3.30 2.79
N GLU A 181 -1.32 -4.41 3.03
CA GLU A 181 -0.77 -5.75 2.92
C GLU A 181 -1.38 -6.45 1.72
N THR A 182 -0.56 -6.91 0.78
CA THR A 182 -1.02 -7.69 -0.36
C THR A 182 -0.36 -9.06 -0.41
N ASP A 183 -0.98 -9.98 -1.12
CA ASP A 183 -0.24 -11.14 -1.60
C ASP A 183 0.89 -10.69 -2.52
N ALA A 184 1.88 -11.56 -2.71
CA ALA A 184 3.04 -11.28 -3.54
C ALA A 184 2.58 -10.67 -4.86
N LEU A 185 2.85 -9.36 -5.03
CA LEU A 185 2.63 -8.65 -6.29
C LEU A 185 3.33 -9.48 -7.36
N GLY A 186 2.56 -10.19 -8.17
CA GLY A 186 3.09 -11.10 -9.16
C GLY A 186 3.71 -10.29 -10.28
N VAL A 187 4.91 -9.72 -10.07
CA VAL A 187 5.74 -8.98 -11.03
C VAL A 187 4.94 -8.33 -12.16
N ALA A 188 3.92 -7.55 -11.82
CA ALA A 188 3.08 -6.90 -12.83
C ALA A 188 3.68 -5.56 -13.27
N ASP A 189 4.60 -4.99 -12.50
CA ASP A 189 5.01 -3.58 -12.69
C ASP A 189 6.39 -3.37 -13.33
N ASN A 190 6.92 -4.44 -13.93
CA ASN A 190 8.17 -4.40 -14.67
C ASN A 190 8.07 -5.50 -15.75
N GLN A 191 7.18 -5.30 -16.72
CA GLN A 191 7.01 -6.23 -17.84
C GLN A 191 7.72 -5.64 -19.04
N VAL A 192 8.83 -6.27 -19.46
CA VAL A 192 9.35 -6.06 -20.81
C VAL A 192 8.28 -6.54 -21.79
N GLU A 193 7.87 -5.68 -22.70
CA GLU A 193 6.80 -5.97 -23.65
C GLU A 193 7.12 -7.22 -24.47
N GLY A 194 6.16 -8.14 -24.61
CA GLY A 194 6.36 -9.40 -25.33
C GLY A 194 7.38 -10.35 -24.71
N PHE A 195 7.71 -10.18 -23.42
CA PHE A 195 8.66 -11.05 -22.73
C PHE A 195 8.18 -12.50 -22.69
N SER A 196 9.06 -13.44 -23.04
CA SER A 196 8.85 -14.86 -22.80
C SER A 196 10.15 -15.53 -22.35
N MET A 197 10.02 -16.57 -21.51
CA MET A 197 11.16 -17.32 -21.00
C MET A 197 10.83 -18.81 -20.87
N TYR A 198 11.66 -19.67 -21.45
CA TYR A 198 11.47 -21.12 -21.40
C TYR A 198 12.78 -21.91 -21.64
N PRO A 199 12.89 -23.16 -21.17
CA PRO A 199 11.95 -23.84 -20.30
C PRO A 199 12.07 -23.37 -18.85
N ASN A 200 10.95 -23.39 -18.12
CA ASN A 200 10.95 -23.29 -16.66
C ASN A 200 10.15 -24.49 -16.12
N PRO A 201 10.77 -25.46 -15.42
CA PRO A 201 12.16 -25.48 -14.95
C PRO A 201 13.24 -25.64 -16.03
N ALA A 202 14.40 -25.00 -15.82
CA ALA A 202 15.55 -25.00 -16.72
C ALA A 202 16.63 -25.99 -16.28
N LYS A 203 17.30 -26.64 -17.26
CA LYS A 203 18.43 -27.56 -17.00
C LYS A 203 19.77 -26.92 -17.33
N ASN A 204 19.98 -26.56 -18.61
CA ASN A 204 21.27 -26.06 -19.10
C ASN A 204 21.18 -24.65 -19.66
N SER A 205 20.02 -24.27 -20.20
CA SER A 205 19.81 -22.97 -20.82
C SER A 205 18.38 -22.46 -20.64
N LEU A 206 18.24 -21.15 -20.78
CA LEU A 206 16.98 -20.41 -20.87
C LEU A 206 16.94 -19.68 -22.21
N ASN A 207 15.88 -19.90 -22.97
CA ASN A 207 15.52 -19.07 -24.11
C ASN A 207 14.68 -17.91 -23.60
N ILE A 208 15.08 -16.70 -23.97
CA ILE A 208 14.44 -15.47 -23.54
C ILE A 208 14.14 -14.63 -24.77
N SER A 209 12.92 -14.15 -24.89
CA SER A 209 12.48 -13.27 -25.97
C SER A 209 11.80 -12.03 -25.44
N ALA A 210 11.78 -10.96 -26.23
CA ALA A 210 11.01 -9.75 -25.98
C ALA A 210 10.52 -9.15 -27.32
N ALA A 211 9.52 -8.26 -27.28
CA ALA A 211 9.08 -7.51 -28.45
C ALA A 211 10.18 -6.55 -28.95
N ASN A 212 10.86 -5.90 -28.01
CA ASN A 212 11.96 -4.96 -28.25
C ASN A 212 13.33 -5.60 -27.96
N THR A 213 14.41 -4.87 -28.28
CA THR A 213 15.79 -5.33 -28.07
C THR A 213 16.13 -5.43 -26.59
N ILE A 214 16.61 -6.59 -26.17
CA ILE A 214 17.12 -6.82 -24.83
C ILE A 214 18.54 -6.25 -24.76
N ASP A 215 18.74 -5.22 -23.95
CA ASP A 215 20.05 -4.60 -23.73
C ASP A 215 20.89 -5.46 -22.78
N GLN A 216 20.27 -5.91 -21.69
CA GLN A 216 20.97 -6.57 -20.59
C GLN A 216 20.10 -7.63 -19.91
N ILE A 217 20.76 -8.71 -19.51
CA ILE A 217 20.21 -9.75 -18.64
C ILE A 217 21.13 -9.91 -17.43
N ALA A 218 20.56 -9.85 -16.24
CA ALA A 218 21.24 -10.19 -15.00
C ALA A 218 20.46 -11.27 -14.23
N ILE A 219 21.13 -12.29 -13.70
CA ILE A 219 20.50 -13.33 -12.88
C ILE A 219 21.03 -13.22 -11.46
N TYR A 220 20.13 -13.34 -10.49
CA TYR A 220 20.38 -13.25 -9.06
C TYR A 220 19.89 -14.52 -8.36
N ASP A 221 20.60 -14.94 -7.31
CA ASP A 221 20.11 -15.97 -6.41
C ASP A 221 19.07 -15.41 -5.41
N VAL A 222 18.50 -16.29 -4.58
CA VAL A 222 17.49 -15.91 -3.56
C VAL A 222 18.02 -14.97 -2.47
N LEU A 223 19.34 -14.79 -2.36
CA LEU A 223 19.97 -13.87 -1.43
C LEU A 223 20.30 -12.52 -2.10
N GLY A 224 19.88 -12.32 -3.35
CA GLY A 224 20.13 -11.11 -4.13
C GLY A 224 21.55 -11.01 -4.69
N ARG A 225 22.36 -12.08 -4.63
CA ARG A 225 23.71 -12.07 -5.21
C ARG A 225 23.60 -12.26 -6.72
N LYS A 226 24.23 -11.36 -7.48
CA LYS A 226 24.30 -11.46 -8.94
C LYS A 226 25.23 -12.60 -9.35
N VAL A 227 24.72 -13.56 -10.11
CA VAL A 227 25.44 -14.76 -10.57
C VAL A 227 25.73 -14.74 -12.07
N ILE A 228 24.90 -14.06 -12.87
CA ILE A 228 25.12 -13.86 -14.32
C ILE A 228 24.83 -12.39 -14.64
N ASP A 229 25.62 -11.80 -15.54
CA ASP A 229 25.43 -10.45 -16.06
C ASP A 229 25.90 -10.41 -17.52
N GLN A 230 25.01 -10.18 -18.47
CA GLN A 230 25.27 -10.27 -19.90
C GLN A 230 24.61 -9.12 -20.67
N SER A 231 25.37 -8.50 -21.57
CA SER A 231 24.82 -7.59 -22.58
C SER A 231 24.42 -8.38 -23.83
N ILE A 232 23.16 -8.22 -24.28
CA ILE A 232 22.55 -9.13 -25.26
C ILE A 232 22.41 -8.47 -26.65
N ASN A 233 21.86 -7.25 -26.71
CA ASN A 233 21.55 -6.51 -27.93
C ASN A 233 20.79 -7.34 -29.00
N LEU A 234 19.88 -8.21 -28.56
CA LEU A 234 19.05 -9.07 -29.40
C LEU A 234 17.63 -9.13 -28.81
N ASN A 235 16.62 -9.41 -29.64
CA ASN A 235 15.25 -9.61 -29.17
C ASN A 235 14.99 -11.07 -28.74
N ASN A 236 15.90 -11.99 -29.05
CA ASN A 236 15.88 -13.40 -28.66
C ASN A 236 17.30 -13.83 -28.29
N VAL A 237 17.45 -14.52 -27.15
CA VAL A 237 18.74 -14.99 -26.67
C VAL A 237 18.61 -16.30 -25.91
N GLU A 238 19.61 -17.16 -26.06
CA GLU A 238 19.80 -18.33 -25.20
C GLU A 238 20.87 -18.01 -24.14
N VAL A 239 20.48 -18.05 -22.87
CA VAL A 239 21.38 -17.83 -21.73
C VAL A 239 21.75 -19.18 -21.13
N ASN A 240 23.06 -19.46 -21.03
CA ASN A 240 23.57 -20.65 -20.37
C ASN A 240 23.45 -20.50 -18.84
N VAL A 241 22.74 -21.45 -18.21
CA VAL A 241 22.54 -21.53 -16.76
C VAL A 241 23.06 -22.86 -16.19
N SER A 242 23.82 -23.63 -16.95
CA SER A 242 24.25 -24.99 -16.57
C SER A 242 25.13 -25.04 -15.32
N GLU A 243 25.91 -23.98 -15.07
CA GLU A 243 26.78 -23.85 -13.89
C GLU A 243 26.02 -23.45 -12.62
N LEU A 244 24.75 -23.05 -12.73
CA LEU A 244 23.92 -22.72 -11.57
C LEU A 244 23.49 -23.99 -10.83
N THR A 245 23.56 -23.95 -9.50
CA THR A 245 23.04 -25.02 -8.64
C THR A 245 21.51 -25.06 -8.71
N ALA A 246 20.91 -26.23 -8.51
CA ALA A 246 19.47 -26.38 -8.45
C ALA A 246 18.85 -25.45 -7.38
N GLY A 247 17.76 -24.76 -7.73
CA GLY A 247 17.16 -23.74 -6.86
C GLY A 247 16.35 -22.70 -7.62
N ALA A 248 15.77 -21.75 -6.88
CA ALA A 248 15.07 -20.61 -7.45
C ALA A 248 16.04 -19.46 -7.75
N TYR A 249 15.82 -18.77 -8.86
CA TYR A 249 16.58 -17.60 -9.28
C TYR A 249 15.66 -16.51 -9.81
N PHE A 250 16.14 -15.28 -9.77
CA PHE A 250 15.49 -14.11 -10.35
C PHE A 250 16.31 -13.60 -11.53
N ILE A 251 15.66 -13.35 -12.66
CA ILE A 251 16.27 -12.77 -13.85
C ILE A 251 15.74 -11.36 -14.06
N GLN A 252 16.64 -10.39 -14.10
CA GLN A 252 16.36 -9.02 -14.48
C GLN A 252 16.69 -8.82 -15.96
N VAL A 253 15.76 -8.27 -16.72
CA VAL A 253 15.89 -7.98 -18.15
C VAL A 253 15.69 -6.49 -18.38
N SER A 254 16.58 -5.85 -19.13
CA SER A 254 16.46 -4.45 -19.53
C SER A 254 16.29 -4.36 -21.05
N SER A 255 15.33 -3.55 -21.51
CA SER A 255 15.00 -3.33 -22.92
C SER A 255 14.60 -1.86 -23.12
N GLY A 256 15.54 -1.02 -23.53
CA GLY A 256 15.39 0.42 -23.59
C GLY A 256 15.12 1.02 -22.21
N THR A 257 13.97 1.69 -22.08
CA THR A 257 13.50 2.24 -20.79
C THR A 257 12.77 1.21 -19.93
N GLN A 258 12.41 0.05 -20.48
CA GLN A 258 11.69 -1.00 -19.77
C GLN A 258 12.66 -1.89 -19.01
N LYS A 259 12.30 -2.26 -17.79
CA LYS A 259 12.98 -3.30 -17.00
C LYS A 259 11.96 -4.31 -16.54
N GLY A 260 12.39 -5.57 -16.43
CA GLY A 260 11.58 -6.69 -15.98
C GLY A 260 12.31 -7.61 -15.03
N SER A 261 11.62 -8.22 -14.07
CA SER A 261 12.21 -9.17 -13.12
C SER A 261 11.39 -10.45 -13.04
N TYR A 262 11.90 -11.57 -13.54
CA TYR A 262 11.14 -12.82 -13.63
C TYR A 262 11.77 -13.90 -12.77
N LYS A 263 11.00 -14.91 -12.37
CA LYS A 263 11.51 -16.04 -11.58
C LYS A 263 11.58 -17.30 -12.44
N PHE A 264 12.65 -18.09 -12.28
CA PHE A 264 12.72 -19.45 -12.83
C PHE A 264 13.33 -20.44 -11.84
N ILE A 265 13.10 -21.72 -12.08
CA ILE A 265 13.63 -22.83 -11.30
C ILE A 265 14.72 -23.55 -12.09
N LYS A 266 15.92 -23.66 -11.51
CA LYS A 266 17.03 -24.48 -12.01
C LYS A 266 16.93 -25.90 -11.45
N GLN A 267 17.09 -26.90 -12.30
CA GLN A 267 17.19 -28.33 -11.95
C GLN A 267 18.62 -28.83 -12.01
#